data_AF-A0A560CVQ8-F1
#
_entry.id   AF-A0A560CVQ8-F1
#
_cell.length_a   1.000
_cell.length_b   1.000
_cell.length_c   1.000
_cell.angle_alpha   90.00
_cell.angle_beta   90.00
_cell.angle_gamma   90.00
#
_symmetry.space_group_name_H-M   'P 1'
#
loop_
_entity.id
_entity.type
_entity.pdbx_description
1 polymer ?
#
loop_
_entity_poly.entity_id
_entity_poly.type
_entity_poly.pdbx_seq_one_letter_code
_entity_poly.pdbx_strand_id
1 'polypeptide(L)'
;MAKPTEPISACLRATRDLTPDVRLFEIEPDSPLVNLGPGSHIDVLVPTDGRPQLRSYSLAGSCADGLYRIAVKRLASSRGGSIGMWRLKAGERLTIF
;
A
#
# COMPACT_ATOMS: atom_id res chain seq x y z
N MET A 1 17.14 -10.88 5.90
CA MET A 1 16.47 -9.58 5.73
C MET A 1 15.66 -9.32 6.98
N ALA A 2 15.98 -8.24 7.70
CA ALA A 2 15.24 -7.86 8.90
C ALA A 2 13.78 -7.61 8.51
N LYS A 3 12.85 -8.24 9.24
CA LYS A 3 11.43 -7.92 9.11
C LYS A 3 11.20 -6.51 9.65
N PRO A 4 10.25 -5.76 9.10
CA PRO A 4 9.97 -4.39 9.56
C PRO A 4 9.66 -4.39 11.05
N THR A 5 10.26 -3.45 11.77
CA THR A 5 10.41 -3.57 13.22
C THR A 5 9.17 -3.15 13.99
N GLU A 6 8.29 -2.30 13.44
CA GLU A 6 7.05 -1.89 14.10
C GLU A 6 5.92 -1.59 13.09
N PRO A 7 4.68 -2.05 13.35
CA PRO A 7 3.54 -1.71 12.51
C PRO A 7 3.14 -0.24 12.68
N ILE A 8 3.00 0.46 11.55
CA ILE A 8 2.47 1.82 11.49
C ILE A 8 1.01 1.75 11.02
N SER A 9 0.14 2.44 11.75
CA SER A 9 -1.25 2.60 11.31
C SER A 9 -1.33 3.70 10.26
N ALA A 10 -2.12 3.49 9.22
CA ALA A 10 -2.28 4.42 8.11
C ALA A 10 -3.74 4.46 7.64
N CYS A 11 -4.07 5.48 6.84
CA CYS A 11 -5.36 5.64 6.19
C CYS A 11 -5.20 5.65 4.67
N LEU A 12 -6.04 4.92 3.95
CA LEU A 12 -6.16 5.08 2.50
C LEU A 12 -6.86 6.40 2.21
N ARG A 13 -6.15 7.38 1.65
CA ARG A 13 -6.72 8.71 1.37
C ARG A 13 -7.50 8.74 0.08
N ALA A 14 -6.94 8.19 -0.97
CA ALA A 14 -7.58 8.15 -2.27
C ALA A 14 -7.05 6.99 -3.09
N THR A 15 -7.84 6.63 -4.12
CA THR A 15 -7.36 5.77 -5.19
C THR A 15 -7.66 6.41 -6.54
N ARG A 16 -6.81 6.11 -7.53
CA ARG A 16 -6.99 6.56 -8.91
C ARG A 16 -6.64 5.45 -9.89
N ASP A 17 -7.56 5.12 -10.77
CA ASP A 17 -7.30 4.16 -11.85
C ASP A 17 -6.37 4.80 -12.88
N LEU A 18 -5.21 4.18 -13.09
CA LEU A 18 -4.21 4.60 -14.10
C LEU A 18 -4.46 3.90 -15.43
N THR A 19 -4.88 2.64 -15.36
CA THR A 19 -5.27 1.79 -16.48
C THR A 19 -6.44 0.91 -16.03
N PRO A 20 -7.07 0.11 -16.93
CA PRO A 20 -8.12 -0.84 -16.54
C PRO A 20 -7.69 -1.88 -15.48
N ASP A 21 -6.39 -2.08 -15.29
CA ASP A 21 -5.82 -3.10 -14.41
C ASP A 21 -4.73 -2.56 -13.46
N VAL A 22 -4.44 -1.26 -13.42
CA VAL A 22 -3.49 -0.64 -12.48
C VAL A 22 -4.15 0.53 -11.77
N ARG A 23 -4.10 0.49 -10.43
CA ARG A 23 -4.66 1.52 -9.56
C ARG A 23 -3.57 2.10 -8.68
N LEU A 24 -3.51 3.43 -8.62
CA LEU A 24 -2.69 4.17 -7.68
C LEU A 24 -3.43 4.27 -6.34
N PHE A 25 -2.71 4.05 -5.25
CA PHE A 25 -3.19 4.20 -3.87
C PHE A 25 -2.37 5.29 -3.20
N GLU A 26 -3.04 6.25 -2.57
CA GLU A 26 -2.42 7.29 -1.77
C GLU A 26 -2.69 6.98 -0.29
N ILE A 27 -1.63 6.69 0.46
CA ILE A 27 -1.68 6.19 1.83
C ILE A 27 -1.05 7.24 2.74
N GLU A 28 -1.82 7.70 3.71
CA GLU A 28 -1.37 8.64 4.74
C GLU A 28 -1.01 7.87 6.02
N PRO A 29 0.26 7.84 6.44
CA PRO A 29 0.65 7.26 7.72
C PRO A 29 0.21 8.15 8.88
N ASP A 30 -0.14 7.55 10.02
CA ASP A 30 -0.39 8.28 11.27
C ASP A 30 0.90 8.82 11.91
N SER A 31 2.06 8.37 11.43
CA SER A 31 3.38 8.84 11.85
C SER A 31 4.08 9.63 10.74
N PRO A 32 5.04 10.51 11.08
CA PRO A 32 5.84 11.20 10.07
C PRO A 32 6.49 10.22 9.10
N LEU A 33 6.47 10.60 7.83
CA LEU A 33 7.09 9.81 6.76
C LEU A 33 8.58 9.64 7.03
N VAL A 34 9.06 8.41 6.92
CA VAL A 34 10.50 8.16 6.88
C VAL A 34 11.00 8.72 5.55
N ASN A 35 12.17 9.38 5.54
CA ASN A 35 12.75 9.85 4.29
C ASN A 35 13.15 8.65 3.43
N LEU A 36 12.29 8.29 2.48
CA LEU A 36 12.47 7.14 1.59
C LEU A 36 13.05 7.62 0.26
N GLY A 37 14.24 7.13 -0.07
CA GLY A 37 14.92 7.43 -1.32
C GLY A 37 14.30 6.73 -2.54
N PRO A 38 14.74 7.08 -3.76
CA PRO A 38 14.33 6.37 -4.97
C PRO A 38 14.59 4.86 -4.87
N GLY A 39 13.60 4.05 -5.27
CA GLY A 39 13.67 2.58 -5.20
C GLY A 39 13.20 1.98 -3.87
N SER A 40 12.81 2.79 -2.89
CA SER A 40 12.21 2.31 -1.64
C SER A 40 10.87 1.60 -1.84
N HIS A 41 10.54 0.75 -0.88
CA HIS A 41 9.30 0.00 -0.80
C HIS A 41 8.72 0.12 0.60
N ILE A 42 7.40 -0.08 0.70
CA ILE A 42 6.69 -0.27 1.97
C ILE A 42 6.06 -1.65 1.98
N ASP A 43 5.92 -2.21 3.16
CA ASP A 43 5.17 -3.45 3.37
C ASP A 43 3.75 -3.10 3.83
N VAL A 44 2.73 -3.70 3.21
CA VAL A 44 1.31 -3.48 3.54
C VAL A 44 0.69 -4.79 3.98
N LEU A 45 -0.01 -4.79 5.11
CA LEU A 45 -0.82 -5.92 5.55
C LEU A 45 -2.16 -5.90 4.83
N VAL A 46 -2.29 -6.72 3.79
CA VAL A 46 -3.47 -6.72 2.91
C VAL A 46 -4.53 -7.67 3.45
N PRO A 47 -5.80 -7.23 3.59
CA PRO A 47 -6.90 -8.14 3.89
C PRO A 47 -7.13 -9.10 2.71
N THR A 48 -7.15 -10.41 2.98
CA THR A 48 -7.48 -11.42 1.97
C THR A 48 -8.54 -12.39 2.52
N ASP A 49 -9.24 -13.10 1.63
CA ASP A 49 -10.24 -14.12 1.99
C ASP A 49 -9.54 -15.30 2.68
N GLY A 50 -9.37 -15.20 4.00
CA GLY A 50 -8.59 -16.13 4.82
C GLY A 50 -7.78 -15.40 5.88
N ARG A 51 -6.48 -15.24 5.65
CA ARG A 51 -5.57 -14.53 6.58
C ARG A 51 -5.00 -13.27 5.92
N PRO A 52 -4.80 -12.17 6.66
CA PRO A 52 -4.08 -11.02 6.13
C PRO A 52 -2.70 -11.43 5.61
N GLN A 53 -2.26 -10.83 4.50
CA GLN A 53 -0.99 -11.15 3.87
C GLN A 53 -0.12 -9.91 3.79
N LEU A 54 1.13 -10.04 4.23
CA LEU A 54 2.12 -8.99 4.03
C LEU A 54 2.56 -8.96 2.56
N ARG A 55 2.60 -7.76 1.98
CA ARG A 55 3.01 -7.52 0.60
C ARG A 55 3.86 -6.27 0.49
N SER A 56 5.00 -6.41 -0.17
CA SER A 56 5.92 -5.31 -0.46
C SER A 56 5.50 -4.60 -1.74
N TYR A 57 5.40 -3.28 -1.69
CA TYR A 57 5.07 -2.43 -2.82
C TYR A 57 6.13 -1.34 -2.98
N SER A 58 6.64 -1.19 -4.20
CA SER A 58 7.52 -0.08 -4.54
C SER A 58 6.76 1.25 -4.53
N LEU A 59 7.43 2.28 -4.02
CA LEU A 59 6.87 3.63 -4.03
C LEU A 59 6.88 4.21 -5.44
N ALA A 60 5.80 4.91 -5.75
CA ALA A 60 5.55 5.54 -7.03
C ALA A 60 5.56 7.07 -6.86
N GLY A 61 6.69 7.70 -7.19
CA GLY A 61 6.83 9.15 -7.16
C GLY A 61 7.27 9.72 -5.81
N SER A 62 7.10 11.03 -5.65
CA SER A 62 7.52 11.76 -4.46
C SER A 62 6.56 11.53 -3.29
N CYS A 63 7.13 11.48 -2.07
CA CYS A 63 6.40 11.46 -0.79
C CYS A 63 6.53 12.80 -0.03
N ALA A 64 6.94 13.88 -0.71
CA ALA A 64 7.19 15.19 -0.09
C ALA A 64 5.94 15.82 0.56
N ASP A 65 4.75 15.37 0.17
CA ASP A 65 3.46 15.81 0.70
C ASP A 65 2.92 14.94 1.84
N GLY A 66 3.73 14.02 2.38
CA GLY A 66 3.31 13.17 3.48
C GLY A 66 2.51 11.93 3.05
N LEU A 67 2.47 11.60 1.75
CA LEU A 67 1.73 10.45 1.25
C LEU A 67 2.65 9.39 0.63
N TYR A 68 2.47 8.14 1.04
CA TYR A 68 3.00 7.00 0.30
C TYR A 68 2.11 6.74 -0.91
N ARG A 69 2.74 6.59 -2.07
CA ARG A 69 2.06 6.26 -3.32
C ARG A 69 2.52 4.91 -3.82
N ILE A 70 1.59 4.00 -4.07
CA ILE A 70 1.89 2.69 -4.65
C ILE A 70 0.95 2.41 -5.82
N ALA A 71 1.49 1.82 -6.90
CA ALA A 71 0.71 1.41 -8.05
C ALA A 71 0.53 -0.11 -8.03
N VAL A 72 -0.71 -0.58 -7.87
CA VAL A 72 -1.01 -2.01 -7.71
C VAL A 72 -1.75 -2.51 -8.93
N LYS A 73 -1.14 -3.45 -9.65
CA LYS A 73 -1.78 -4.17 -10.74
C LYS A 73 -2.76 -5.21 -10.21
N ARG A 74 -4.00 -5.25 -10.72
CA ARG A 74 -4.98 -6.30 -10.43
C ARG A 74 -4.61 -7.56 -11.19
N LEU A 75 -4.35 -8.63 -10.44
CA LEU A 75 -4.06 -9.95 -11.00
C LEU A 75 -5.18 -10.91 -10.64
N ALA A 76 -5.95 -11.31 -11.65
CA ALA A 76 -7.09 -12.23 -11.51
C ALA A 76 -6.68 -13.58 -10.91
N SER A 77 -5.47 -14.06 -11.21
CA SER A 77 -4.88 -15.28 -10.66
C SER A 77 -4.08 -15.07 -9.36
N SER A 78 -4.21 -13.91 -8.69
CA SER A 78 -3.48 -13.67 -7.45
C SER A 78 -4.02 -14.52 -6.29
N ARG A 79 -3.15 -14.83 -5.32
CA ARG A 79 -3.51 -15.45 -4.03
C ARG A 79 -4.34 -14.54 -3.11
N GLY A 80 -5.16 -13.65 -3.68
CA GLY A 80 -6.00 -12.69 -2.97
C GLY A 80 -5.37 -11.31 -2.71
N GLY A 81 -4.04 -11.17 -2.70
CA GLY A 81 -3.39 -9.90 -2.32
C GLY A 81 -3.75 -8.69 -3.21
N SER A 82 -3.62 -8.79 -4.53
CA SER A 82 -3.98 -7.66 -5.41
C SER A 82 -5.49 -7.37 -5.40
N ILE A 83 -6.31 -8.41 -5.28
CA ILE A 83 -7.77 -8.29 -5.18
C ILE A 83 -8.15 -7.60 -3.87
N GLY A 84 -7.50 -7.98 -2.76
CA GLY A 84 -7.67 -7.38 -1.44
C GLY A 84 -7.36 -5.89 -1.44
N MET A 85 -6.23 -5.49 -2.02
CA MET A 85 -5.91 -4.06 -2.20
C MET A 85 -6.99 -3.34 -3.01
N TRP A 86 -7.46 -3.93 -4.11
CA TRP A 86 -8.46 -3.31 -4.98
C TRP A 86 -9.87 -3.20 -4.37
N ARG A 87 -10.15 -3.92 -3.28
CA ARG A 87 -11.41 -3.81 -2.52
C ARG A 87 -11.40 -2.65 -1.52
N LEU A 88 -10.23 -2.13 -1.17
CA LEU A 88 -10.09 -1.04 -0.19
C LEU A 88 -10.80 0.23 -0.67
N LYS A 89 -11.36 0.97 0.29
CA LYS A 89 -12.02 2.26 0.05
C LYS A 89 -11.29 3.40 0.76
N ALA A 90 -11.42 4.61 0.22
CA ALA A 90 -10.92 5.81 0.89
C ALA A 90 -11.52 5.91 2.31
N GLY A 91 -10.70 6.27 3.28
CA GLY A 91 -11.03 6.29 4.71
C GLY A 91 -10.75 4.97 5.44
N GLU A 92 -10.47 3.86 4.74
CA GLU A 92 -10.16 2.60 5.40
C GLU A 92 -8.75 2.59 6.02
N ARG A 93 -8.63 1.90 7.15
CA ARG A 93 -7.37 1.77 7.90
C ARG A 93 -6.51 0.65 7.33
N LEU A 94 -5.21 0.92 7.26
CA LEU A 94 -4.18 0.00 6.80
C LEU A 94 -3.11 -0.15 7.89
N THR A 95 -2.47 -1.31 7.91
CA THR A 95 -1.21 -1.50 8.63
C THR A 95 -0.09 -1.54 7.61
N ILE A 96 0.87 -0.64 7.77
CA ILE A 96 2.08 -0.57 6.95
C ILE A 96 3.32 -0.75 7.82
N PHE A 97 4.45 -0.92 7.17
CA PHE A 97 5.70 -1.36 7.77
C PHE A 97 6.89 -0.81 6.97
#